data_AF-A0A9E0P699-F1
#
_entry.id   AF-A0A9E0P699-F1
#
_cell.length_a   1.000
_cell.length_b   1.000
_cell.length_c   1.000
_cell.angle_alpha   90.00
_cell.angle_beta   90.00
_cell.angle_gamma   90.00
#
_symmetry.space_group_name_H-M   'P 1'
#
loop_
_entity.id
_entity.type
_entity.pdbx_description
1 polymer ?
#
loop_
_entity_poly.entity_id
_entity_poly.type
_entity_poly.pdbx_seq_one_letter_code
_entity_poly.pdbx_strand_id
1 'polypeptide(L)'
;MTLGIVFEFYNKIDWFDSFAHFLSGGLTAFGGLVYIYKDKILKTTDLYFKLFFINIFSLAIAGLWELFEFSVYVVSGVDMQHVSSTGVTDTMKDMIVALLGSFIVSIIFATIYQNSKSRTVARQAIIKYF
;
A
#
# COMPACT_ATOMS: atom_id res chain seq x y z
N MET A 1 -3.42 11.74 -6.80
CA MET A 1 -2.76 12.98 -6.32
C MET A 1 -2.73 14.08 -7.38
N THR A 2 -2.27 13.85 -8.61
CA THR A 2 -2.30 14.86 -9.70
C THR A 2 -3.69 15.46 -9.98
N LEU A 3 -4.76 14.67 -9.96
CA LEU A 3 -6.14 15.18 -10.14
C LEU A 3 -6.60 16.08 -8.98
N GLY A 4 -6.15 15.83 -7.76
CA GLY A 4 -6.56 16.64 -6.61
C GLY A 4 -5.97 18.04 -6.63
N ILE A 5 -4.76 18.20 -7.18
CA ILE A 5 -4.10 19.51 -7.35
C ILE A 5 -4.79 20.28 -8.49
N VAL A 6 -5.04 19.62 -9.63
CA VAL A 6 -5.63 20.26 -10.82
C VAL A 6 -7.06 20.75 -10.58
N PHE A 7 -7.84 20.03 -9.78
CA PHE A 7 -9.23 20.39 -9.49
C PHE A 7 -9.45 20.99 -8.09
N GLU A 8 -8.36 21.27 -7.35
CA GLU A 8 -8.39 21.77 -5.97
C GLU A 8 -9.19 20.88 -5.00
N PHE A 9 -9.33 19.58 -5.27
CA PHE A 9 -10.09 18.68 -4.41
C PHE A 9 -9.49 18.56 -3.00
N TYR A 10 -8.19 18.75 -2.87
CA TYR A 10 -7.51 18.84 -1.57
C TYR A 10 -8.01 20.01 -0.70
N ASN A 11 -8.47 21.10 -1.33
CA ASN A 11 -8.98 22.28 -0.62
C ASN A 11 -10.51 22.28 -0.46
N LYS A 12 -11.22 21.37 -1.14
CA LYS A 12 -12.70 21.39 -1.22
C LYS A 12 -13.38 20.18 -0.59
N ILE A 13 -12.63 19.09 -0.38
CA ILE A 13 -13.18 17.82 0.11
C ILE A 13 -12.24 17.28 1.18
N ASP A 14 -12.60 17.51 2.44
CA ASP A 14 -11.77 17.22 3.62
C ASP A 14 -11.32 15.75 3.76
N TRP A 15 -12.01 14.80 3.13
CA TRP A 15 -11.66 13.37 3.16
C TRP A 15 -10.89 12.89 1.92
N PHE A 16 -10.77 13.72 0.89
CA PHE A 16 -10.21 13.31 -0.41
C PHE A 16 -8.75 12.89 -0.28
N ASP A 17 -7.99 13.62 0.52
CA ASP A 17 -6.59 13.32 0.77
C ASP A 17 -6.40 11.91 1.35
N SER A 18 -7.04 11.64 2.48
CA SER A 18 -6.97 10.33 3.13
C SER A 18 -7.49 9.20 2.23
N PHE A 19 -8.50 9.45 1.39
CA PHE A 19 -8.94 8.46 0.39
C PHE A 19 -7.89 8.21 -0.70
N ALA A 20 -7.19 9.25 -1.15
CA ALA A 20 -6.09 9.11 -2.09
C ALA A 20 -4.94 8.29 -1.48
N HIS A 21 -4.60 8.52 -0.20
CA HIS A 21 -3.61 7.73 0.52
C HIS A 21 -4.03 6.27 0.72
N PHE A 22 -5.32 6.02 1.00
CA PHE A 22 -5.84 4.66 1.10
C PHE A 22 -5.69 3.90 -0.22
N LEU A 23 -6.10 4.52 -1.34
CA LEU A 23 -5.98 3.92 -2.66
C LEU A 23 -4.52 3.75 -3.09
N SER A 24 -3.65 4.71 -2.78
CA SER A 24 -2.22 4.62 -3.10
C SER A 24 -1.59 3.46 -2.34
N GLY A 25 -1.91 3.28 -1.06
CA GLY A 25 -1.44 2.15 -0.25
C GLY A 25 -1.84 0.78 -0.81
N GLY A 26 -3.07 0.64 -1.29
CA GLY A 26 -3.49 -0.58 -1.99
C GLY A 26 -2.69 -0.80 -3.29
N LEU A 27 -2.53 0.25 -4.10
CA LEU A 27 -1.79 0.17 -5.37
C LEU A 27 -0.31 -0.18 -5.17
N THR A 28 0.36 0.42 -4.18
CA THR A 28 1.77 0.15 -3.87
C THR A 28 1.96 -1.25 -3.30
N ALA A 29 1.03 -1.75 -2.48
CA ALA A 29 1.04 -3.14 -2.04
C ALA A 29 0.91 -4.13 -3.21
N PHE A 30 0.04 -3.84 -4.18
CA PHE A 30 -0.05 -4.62 -5.41
C PHE A 30 1.24 -4.55 -6.24
N GLY A 31 1.86 -3.37 -6.34
CA GLY A 31 3.20 -3.22 -6.94
C GLY A 31 4.26 -4.08 -6.25
N GLY A 32 4.23 -4.14 -4.91
CA GLY A 32 5.08 -5.03 -4.11
C GLY A 32 4.85 -6.52 -4.42
N LEU A 33 3.60 -6.94 -4.62
CA LEU A 33 3.29 -8.31 -5.10
C LEU A 33 3.91 -8.57 -6.47
N VAL A 34 3.76 -7.64 -7.42
CA VAL A 34 4.35 -7.77 -8.76
C VAL A 34 5.88 -7.90 -8.66
N TYR A 35 6.51 -7.13 -7.77
CA TYR A 35 7.95 -7.22 -7.52
C TYR A 35 8.35 -8.60 -6.97
N ILE A 36 7.65 -9.11 -5.95
CA ILE A 36 7.87 -10.45 -5.39
C ILE A 36 7.85 -11.52 -6.49
N TYR A 37 6.86 -11.50 -7.38
CA TYR A 37 6.69 -12.54 -8.40
C TYR A 37 7.64 -12.40 -9.60
N LYS A 38 8.24 -11.23 -9.81
CA LYS A 38 9.32 -11.03 -10.80
C LYS A 38 10.68 -11.50 -10.28
N ASP A 39 10.91 -11.39 -8.97
CA ASP A 39 12.16 -11.78 -8.35
C ASP A 39 12.28 -13.32 -8.19
N LYS A 40 13.48 -13.86 -8.39
CA LYS A 40 13.72 -15.32 -8.36
C LYS A 40 13.69 -15.90 -6.95
N ILE A 41 14.07 -15.12 -5.95
CA ILE A 41 14.21 -15.54 -4.54
C ILE A 41 12.93 -15.21 -3.79
N LEU A 42 12.40 -13.98 -3.93
CA LEU A 42 11.21 -13.54 -3.21
C LEU A 42 9.97 -14.35 -3.61
N LYS A 43 9.85 -14.80 -4.86
CA LYS A 43 8.72 -15.65 -5.27
C LYS A 43 8.64 -16.96 -4.48
N THR A 44 9.76 -17.49 -3.98
CA THR A 44 9.82 -18.78 -3.28
C THR A 44 9.61 -18.66 -1.78
N THR A 45 9.52 -17.45 -1.23
CA THR A 45 9.28 -17.27 0.21
C THR A 45 7.88 -17.71 0.61
N ASP A 46 7.68 -17.95 1.91
CA ASP A 46 6.37 -18.30 2.45
C ASP A 46 5.37 -17.13 2.36
N LEU A 47 4.10 -17.44 2.64
CA LEU A 47 3.00 -16.48 2.58
C LEU A 47 3.19 -15.34 3.59
N TYR A 48 3.60 -15.62 4.82
CA TYR A 48 3.71 -14.61 5.87
C TYR A 48 4.78 -13.58 5.52
N PHE A 49 5.92 -14.02 4.98
CA PHE A 49 6.93 -13.10 4.49
C PHE A 49 6.39 -12.20 3.37
N LYS A 50 5.65 -12.77 2.40
CA LYS A 50 5.06 -11.99 1.31
C LYS A 50 4.08 -10.94 1.83
N LEU A 51 3.21 -11.32 2.77
CA LEU A 51 2.26 -10.40 3.41
C LEU A 51 3.00 -9.30 4.18
N PHE A 52 4.00 -9.65 4.98
CA PHE A 52 4.82 -8.67 5.69
C PHE A 52 5.50 -7.69 4.72
N PHE A 53 6.15 -8.23 3.69
CA PHE A 53 6.88 -7.44 2.69
C PHE A 53 5.98 -6.40 2.03
N ILE A 54 4.80 -6.77 1.53
CA ILE A 54 3.97 -5.82 0.77
C ILE A 54 3.41 -4.68 1.63
N ASN A 55 3.14 -4.92 2.91
CA ASN A 55 2.68 -3.87 3.82
C ASN A 55 3.82 -2.91 4.18
N ILE A 56 5.02 -3.43 4.48
CA ILE A 56 6.19 -2.59 4.75
C ILE A 56 6.65 -1.84 3.49
N PHE A 57 6.61 -2.50 2.33
CA PHE A 57 6.90 -1.86 1.05
C PHE A 57 5.94 -0.70 0.80
N SER A 58 4.65 -0.90 1.00
CA SER A 58 3.65 0.15 0.87
C SER A 58 3.88 1.30 1.87
N LEU A 59 4.13 0.98 3.14
CA LEU A 59 4.41 1.97 4.17
C LEU A 59 5.68 2.78 3.86
N ALA A 60 6.71 2.14 3.29
CA ALA A 60 7.93 2.81 2.88
C ALA A 60 7.66 3.80 1.74
N ILE A 61 6.83 3.45 0.75
CA ILE A 61 6.43 4.39 -0.30
C ILE A 61 5.61 5.55 0.28
N ALA A 62 4.69 5.30 1.22
CA ALA A 62 3.96 6.35 1.91
C ALA A 62 4.91 7.29 2.67
N GLY A 63 5.87 6.74 3.43
CA GLY A 63 6.88 7.54 4.11
C GLY A 63 7.79 8.34 3.16
N LEU A 64 8.11 7.80 1.98
CA LEU A 64 8.84 8.54 0.95
C LEU A 64 8.03 9.72 0.39
N TRP A 65 6.71 9.59 0.31
CA TRP A 65 5.82 10.68 -0.07
C TRP A 65 5.85 11.79 0.99
N GLU A 66 5.71 11.44 2.27
CA GLU A 66 5.79 12.41 3.37
C GLU A 66 7.16 13.13 3.42
N LEU A 67 8.24 12.41 3.15
CA LEU A 67 9.57 13.02 3.04
C LEU A 67 9.67 13.98 1.86
N PHE A 68 8.98 13.69 0.74
CA PHE A 68 8.89 14.61 -0.39
C PHE A 68 8.12 15.88 -0.01
N GLU A 69 6.98 15.76 0.66
CA GLU A 69 6.20 16.93 1.11
C GLU A 69 6.99 17.82 2.08
N PHE A 70 7.66 17.19 3.05
CA PHE A 70 8.56 17.89 3.94
C PHE A 70 9.69 18.60 3.18
N SER A 71 10.26 17.95 2.15
CA SER A 71 11.30 18.55 1.32
C SER A 71 10.79 19.77 0.54
N VAL A 72 9.55 19.74 0.05
CA VAL A 72 8.90 20.89 -0.59
C VAL A 72 8.77 22.04 0.40
N TYR A 73 8.34 21.79 1.64
CA TYR A 73 8.29 22.82 2.68
C TYR A 73 9.66 23.47 2.90
N VAL A 74 10.74 22.67 3.01
CA VAL A 74 12.10 23.20 3.21
C VAL A 74 12.57 24.09 2.05
N VAL A 75 12.21 23.75 0.81
CA VAL A 75 12.70 24.46 -0.38
C VAL A 75 11.85 25.68 -0.75
N SER A 76 10.53 25.60 -0.62
CA SER A 76 9.60 26.64 -1.09
C SER A 76 8.75 27.30 0.00
N GLY A 77 8.80 26.79 1.24
CA GLY A 77 7.96 27.27 2.35
C GLY A 77 6.49 26.87 2.24
N VAL A 78 6.14 26.00 1.30
CA VAL A 78 4.76 25.54 1.09
C VAL A 78 4.46 24.39 2.06
N ASP A 79 3.49 24.61 2.94
CA ASP A 79 3.07 23.66 3.98
C ASP A 79 2.10 22.60 3.40
N MET A 80 2.65 21.61 2.71
CA MET A 80 1.87 20.51 2.12
C MET A 80 1.32 19.54 3.18
N GLN A 81 2.07 19.31 4.26
CA GLN A 81 1.71 18.42 5.37
C GLN A 81 0.76 19.08 6.39
N HIS A 82 0.29 20.30 6.09
CA HIS A 82 -0.62 21.07 6.92
C HIS A 82 -0.15 21.26 8.38
N VAL A 83 1.16 21.28 8.63
CA VAL A 83 1.78 21.29 9.96
C VAL A 83 1.32 22.48 10.80
N SER A 84 1.12 23.63 10.16
CA SER A 84 0.62 24.85 10.80
C SER A 84 -0.76 24.67 11.45
N SER A 85 -1.55 23.72 10.98
CA SER A 85 -2.94 23.49 11.42
C SER A 85 -3.13 22.15 12.16
N THR A 86 -2.39 21.11 11.80
CA THR A 86 -2.57 19.74 12.33
C THR A 86 -1.35 19.22 13.11
N GLY A 87 -0.23 19.93 13.06
CA GLY A 87 1.06 19.42 13.53
C GLY A 87 1.52 18.22 12.70
N VAL A 88 2.01 17.17 13.34
CA VAL A 88 2.42 15.92 12.65
C VAL A 88 1.23 14.99 12.34
N THR A 89 0.01 15.38 12.71
CA THR A 89 -1.15 14.48 12.68
C THR A 89 -1.55 14.08 11.26
N ASP A 90 -1.41 15.00 10.30
CA ASP A 90 -1.71 14.78 8.88
C ASP A 90 -0.84 13.67 8.31
N THR A 91 0.47 13.89 8.29
CA THR A 91 1.50 12.90 7.95
C THR A 91 1.30 11.53 8.60
N MET A 92 1.03 11.50 9.91
CA MET A 92 0.81 10.23 10.61
C MET A 92 -0.47 9.54 10.13
N LYS A 93 -1.54 10.29 9.90
CA LYS A 93 -2.81 9.78 9.38
C LYS A 93 -2.62 9.23 7.96
N ASP A 94 -1.86 9.89 7.11
CA ASP A 94 -1.67 9.49 5.71
C ASP A 94 -0.88 8.20 5.59
N MET A 95 0.18 8.06 6.38
CA MET A 95 0.92 6.81 6.48
C MET A 95 0.05 5.66 7.03
N ILE A 96 -0.77 5.91 8.07
CA ILE A 96 -1.67 4.91 8.65
C ILE A 96 -2.74 4.48 7.64
N VAL A 97 -3.37 5.44 6.96
CA VAL A 97 -4.45 5.17 6.01
C VAL A 97 -3.92 4.44 4.77
N ALA A 98 -2.72 4.78 4.29
CA ALA A 98 -2.04 4.02 3.26
C ALA A 98 -1.73 2.57 3.72
N LEU A 99 -1.28 2.39 4.96
CA LEU A 99 -1.05 1.06 5.52
C LEU A 99 -2.36 0.25 5.59
N LEU A 100 -3.49 0.86 6.00
CA LEU A 100 -4.79 0.19 5.98
C LEU A 100 -5.21 -0.24 4.57
N GLY A 101 -4.97 0.60 3.56
CA GLY A 101 -5.18 0.24 2.15
C GLY A 101 -4.37 -0.99 1.72
N SER A 102 -3.11 -1.06 2.17
CA SER A 102 -2.24 -2.22 1.90
C SER A 102 -2.69 -3.52 2.59
N PHE A 103 -3.31 -3.43 3.77
CA PHE A 103 -3.86 -4.60 4.46
C PHE A 103 -5.04 -5.21 3.71
N ILE A 104 -5.87 -4.41 3.04
CA ILE A 104 -6.97 -4.94 2.21
C ILE A 104 -6.42 -5.82 1.09
N VAL A 105 -5.38 -5.36 0.39
CA VAL A 105 -4.70 -6.15 -0.66
C VAL A 105 -4.07 -7.41 -0.07
N SER A 106 -3.45 -7.29 1.11
CA SER A 106 -2.84 -8.43 1.82
C SER A 106 -3.87 -9.51 2.17
N ILE A 107 -5.03 -9.12 2.69
CA ILE A 107 -6.13 -10.04 3.03
C ILE A 107 -6.65 -10.74 1.77
N ILE A 108 -6.93 -9.98 0.71
CA ILE A 108 -7.39 -10.52 -0.57
C ILE A 108 -6.38 -11.53 -1.12
N PHE A 109 -5.10 -11.19 -1.12
CA PHE A 109 -4.03 -12.07 -1.58
C PHE A 109 -3.95 -13.35 -0.74
N ALA A 110 -4.02 -13.25 0.59
CA ALA A 110 -3.99 -14.40 1.48
C ALA A 110 -5.15 -15.38 1.19
N THR A 111 -6.38 -14.87 1.02
CA THR A 111 -7.54 -15.69 0.69
C THR A 111 -7.38 -16.40 -0.65
N ILE A 112 -6.89 -15.71 -1.69
CA ILE A 112 -6.64 -16.30 -3.01
C ILE A 112 -5.55 -17.38 -2.93
N TYR A 113 -4.48 -17.11 -2.19
CA TYR A 113 -3.36 -18.04 -2.03
C TYR A 113 -3.78 -19.34 -1.35
N GLN A 114 -4.53 -19.25 -0.24
CA GLN A 114 -5.03 -20.42 0.50
C GLN A 114 -5.98 -21.27 -0.37
N ASN A 115 -6.91 -20.62 -1.08
CA ASN A 115 -7.83 -21.31 -1.99
C ASN A 115 -7.09 -22.06 -3.11
N SER A 116 -6.05 -21.45 -3.67
CA SER A 116 -5.22 -22.04 -4.73
C SER A 116 -4.42 -23.25 -4.23
N LYS A 117 -3.85 -23.16 -3.02
CA LYS A 117 -3.13 -24.26 -2.38
C LYS A 117 -4.06 -25.45 -2.11
N SER A 118 -5.24 -25.22 -1.52
CA SER A 118 -6.22 -26.28 -1.24
C SER A 118 -6.68 -27.01 -2.50
N ARG A 119 -6.95 -26.29 -3.60
CA ARG A 119 -7.30 -26.88 -4.90
C ARG A 119 -6.17 -27.75 -5.48
N THR A 120 -4.92 -27.32 -5.32
CA THR A 120 -3.75 -28.07 -5.82
C THR A 120 -3.57 -29.37 -5.06
N VAL A 121 -3.68 -29.34 -3.73
CA VAL A 121 -3.61 -30.54 -2.88
C VAL A 121 -4.73 -31.52 -3.21
N ALA A 122 -5.97 -31.04 -3.37
CA ALA A 122 -7.11 -31.88 -3.74
C ALA A 122 -6.89 -32.59 -5.10
N ARG A 123 -6.37 -31.87 -6.11
CA ARG A 123 -6.04 -32.45 -7.42
C ARG A 123 -4.97 -33.55 -7.33
N GLN A 124 -3.90 -33.31 -6.56
CA GLN A 124 -2.84 -34.29 -6.35
C GLN A 124 -3.35 -35.54 -5.63
N ALA A 125 -4.26 -35.38 -4.67
CA ALA A 125 -4.89 -36.50 -3.98
C ALA A 125 -5.73 -37.35 -4.94
N ILE A 126 -6.55 -36.75 -5.81
CA ILE A 126 -7.36 -37.48 -6.79
C ILE A 126 -6.47 -38.29 -7.76
N ILE A 127 -5.42 -37.69 -8.30
CA ILE A 127 -4.50 -38.37 -9.24
C ILE A 127 -3.80 -39.58 -8.60
N LYS A 128 -3.60 -39.58 -7.28
CA LYS A 128 -2.97 -40.72 -6.59
C LYS A 128 -3.83 -41.99 -6.57
N TYR A 129 -5.15 -41.86 -6.75
CA TYR A 129 -6.12 -42.98 -6.67
C TYR A 129 -6.61 -43.48 -8.04
N PHE A 130 -6.05 -42.96 -9.14
CA PHE A 130 -6.28 -43.43 -10.50
C PHE A 130 -4.94 -43.76 -11.15
#